data_AF-A0A1F9BNX5-F1
#
_entry.id   AF-A0A1F9BNX5-F1
#
_cell.length_a   1.000
_cell.length_b   1.000
_cell.length_c   1.000
_cell.angle_alpha   90.00
_cell.angle_beta   90.00
_cell.angle_gamma   90.00
#
_symmetry.space_group_name_H-M   'P 1'
#
loop_
_entity.id
_entity.type
_entity.pdbx_description
1 polymer ?
#
loop_
_entity_poly.entity_id
_entity_poly.type
_entity_poly.pdbx_seq_one_letter_code
_entity_poly.pdbx_strand_id
1 'polypeptide(L)'
;MKLKILFVDDEPHVLQGLQRMMRSMRDKWEITTAAGGPEALDLLSRQSFDVVVSDMRMPGMDGVQLLGEVQKRYPEVVRIILSGQSDQEMVLQSVRPAHQYLAKPCSDEVLKSSIERSCGLRNLLANKSLKQLISRIDSIPSLPALYLEILQELDSPYSSIHKIGAIISRDIGMTAKILQLVNSAFFGYRRHVSSPAQAVELLGLETIKALVLSVKIFSQMDRSSMRVLAVDRIWAHSLATGVFARTIATAEKCERAVVDDAFMGGMLHDAGKLILAANLSRQYKEVLTGPRGNGGSVLEAERQTFGVTHAEVGAYLLALWGLPFNIVEATAFHHIPGRCPHKELGVLSAVHAGCSLEHALQGEEDADNQLDVAYLTELKILHRLPDWQDLCQQAASEGEGHDG
;
A
#
# COMPACT_ATOMS: atom_id res chain seq x y z
N MET A 1 -12.60 23.03 -0.78
CA MET A 1 -12.64 22.95 0.70
C MET A 1 -11.20 22.84 1.19
N LYS A 2 -10.83 23.52 2.29
CA LYS A 2 -9.46 23.41 2.83
C LYS A 2 -9.31 22.13 3.65
N LEU A 3 -8.13 21.50 3.61
CA LEU A 3 -7.79 20.37 4.48
C LEU A 3 -7.58 20.85 5.91
N LYS A 4 -8.19 20.20 6.88
CA LYS A 4 -8.07 20.52 8.31
C LYS A 4 -7.01 19.64 8.97
N ILE A 5 -5.94 20.26 9.46
CA ILE A 5 -4.77 19.55 10.00
C ILE A 5 -4.57 19.93 11.45
N LEU A 6 -4.43 18.92 12.30
CA LEU A 6 -4.09 19.07 13.72
C LEU A 6 -2.64 18.63 13.94
N PHE A 7 -1.76 19.56 14.31
CA PHE A 7 -0.42 19.24 14.81
C PHE A 7 -0.43 19.13 16.33
N VAL A 8 0.19 18.08 16.86
CA VAL A 8 0.24 17.81 18.30
C VAL A 8 1.69 17.58 18.71
N ASP A 9 2.19 18.39 19.63
CA ASP A 9 3.56 18.33 20.13
C ASP A 9 3.60 19.09 21.47
N ASP A 10 4.26 18.56 22.49
CA ASP A 10 4.35 19.20 23.81
C ASP A 10 5.33 20.38 23.84
N GLU A 11 6.13 20.56 22.79
CA GLU A 11 7.08 21.65 22.65
C GLU A 11 6.49 22.83 21.82
N PRO A 12 6.17 23.99 22.44
CA PRO A 12 5.52 25.10 21.73
C PRO A 12 6.33 25.66 20.55
N HIS A 13 7.66 25.56 20.62
CA HIS A 13 8.55 26.03 19.57
C HIS A 13 8.53 25.12 18.34
N VAL A 14 8.29 23.81 18.50
CA VAL A 14 8.11 22.86 17.40
C VAL A 14 6.79 23.17 16.67
N LEU A 15 5.70 23.38 17.41
CA LEU A 15 4.40 23.79 16.84
C LEU A 15 4.50 25.08 16.02
N GLN A 16 5.20 26.10 16.54
CA GLN A 16 5.46 27.34 15.81
C GLN A 16 6.31 27.10 14.56
N GLY A 17 7.30 26.21 14.65
CA GLY A 17 8.12 25.77 13.53
C GLY A 17 7.28 25.14 12.42
N LEU A 18 6.40 24.20 12.76
CA LEU A 18 5.47 23.54 11.83
C LEU A 18 4.51 24.54 11.17
N GLN A 19 3.92 25.46 11.94
CA GLN A 19 3.07 26.52 11.40
C GLN A 19 3.81 27.46 10.43
N ARG A 20 5.08 27.75 10.70
CA ARG A 20 5.94 28.55 9.80
C ARG A 20 6.25 27.78 8.52
N MET A 21 6.58 26.50 8.65
CA MET A 21 6.91 25.59 7.56
C MET A 21 5.74 25.44 6.56
N MET A 22 4.51 25.46 7.06
CA MET A 22 3.28 25.31 6.28
C MET A 22 2.67 26.63 5.78
N ARG A 23 3.38 27.77 5.89
CA ARG A 23 2.87 29.08 5.46
C ARG A 23 2.41 29.11 3.99
N SER A 24 3.12 28.44 3.10
CA SER A 24 2.77 28.35 1.67
C SER A 24 1.46 27.60 1.40
N MET A 25 0.93 26.87 2.39
CA MET A 25 -0.25 26.03 2.25
C MET A 25 -1.52 26.67 2.81
N ARG A 26 -1.48 27.90 3.34
CA ARG A 26 -2.62 28.54 4.04
C ARG A 26 -3.88 28.69 3.18
N ASP A 27 -3.75 28.72 1.86
CA ASP A 27 -4.91 28.76 0.94
C ASP A 27 -5.56 27.40 0.75
N LYS A 28 -4.81 26.32 1.00
CA LYS A 28 -5.27 24.93 0.89
C LYS A 28 -5.58 24.29 2.23
N TRP A 29 -4.92 24.72 3.32
CA TRP A 29 -4.94 24.06 4.61
C TRP A 29 -5.38 25.01 5.74
N GLU A 30 -6.16 24.46 6.66
CA GLU A 30 -6.53 25.06 7.94
C GLU A 30 -5.76 24.32 9.04
N ILE A 31 -4.88 25.03 9.73
CA ILE A 31 -3.95 24.44 10.70
C ILE A 31 -4.40 24.78 12.12
N THR A 32 -4.58 23.74 12.93
CA THR A 32 -4.78 23.83 14.38
C THR A 32 -3.62 23.13 15.09
N THR A 33 -3.28 23.57 16.29
CA THR A 33 -2.20 23.00 17.11
C THR A 33 -2.70 22.63 18.50
N ALA A 34 -2.14 21.59 19.10
CA ALA A 34 -2.38 21.19 20.48
C ALA A 34 -1.05 20.87 21.18
N ALA A 35 -0.94 21.19 22.46
CA ALA A 35 0.25 20.99 23.29
C ALA A 35 0.35 19.57 23.90
N GLY A 36 -0.49 18.63 23.45
CA GLY A 36 -0.47 17.25 23.93
C GLY A 36 -1.75 16.47 23.62
N GLY A 37 -1.73 15.18 23.93
CA GLY A 37 -2.84 14.25 23.64
C GLY A 37 -4.23 14.65 24.17
N PRO A 38 -4.38 15.07 25.45
CA PRO A 38 -5.69 15.45 25.98
C PRO A 38 -6.32 16.65 25.28
N GLU A 39 -5.53 17.69 24.98
CA GLU A 39 -6.00 18.86 24.23
C GLU A 39 -6.38 18.50 22.80
N ALA A 40 -5.59 17.63 22.15
CA ALA A 40 -5.91 17.13 20.82
C ALA A 40 -7.25 16.39 20.77
N LEU A 41 -7.54 15.54 21.77
CA LEU A 41 -8.82 14.82 21.86
C LEU A 41 -10.02 15.75 22.14
N ASP A 42 -9.83 16.79 22.95
CA ASP A 42 -10.86 17.82 23.17
C ASP A 42 -11.16 18.56 21.86
N LEU A 43 -10.14 18.97 21.10
CA LEU A 43 -10.32 19.60 19.79
C LEU A 43 -11.02 18.70 18.79
N LEU A 44 -10.62 17.42 18.69
CA LEU A 44 -11.27 16.42 17.83
C LEU A 44 -12.75 16.20 18.18
N SER A 45 -13.14 16.40 19.44
CA SER A 45 -14.55 16.30 19.87
C SER A 45 -15.40 17.50 19.45
N ARG A 46 -14.77 18.66 19.22
CA ARG A 46 -15.45 19.92 18.90
C ARG A 46 -15.52 20.21 17.41
N GLN A 47 -14.56 19.71 16.64
CA GLN A 47 -14.48 19.92 15.20
C GLN A 47 -13.84 18.73 14.47
N SER A 48 -14.18 18.57 13.19
CA SER A 48 -13.61 17.54 12.34
C SER A 48 -12.22 17.92 11.83
N PHE A 49 -11.32 16.94 11.78
CA PHE A 49 -10.01 17.05 11.14
C PHE A 49 -9.86 16.01 10.03
N ASP A 50 -9.00 16.30 9.04
CA ASP A 50 -8.64 15.37 7.99
C ASP A 50 -7.37 14.60 8.34
N VAL A 51 -6.42 15.27 9.01
CA VAL A 51 -5.13 14.70 9.42
C VAL A 51 -4.78 15.11 10.84
N VAL A 52 -4.26 14.17 11.61
CA VAL A 52 -3.54 14.40 12.86
C VAL A 52 -2.08 14.02 12.65
N VAL A 53 -1.19 14.96 12.94
CA VAL A 53 0.25 14.77 12.95
C VAL A 53 0.72 14.96 14.39
N SER A 54 1.17 13.89 15.03
CA SER A 54 1.57 13.89 16.45
C SER A 54 3.05 13.63 16.60
N ASP A 55 3.70 14.32 17.54
CA ASP A 55 4.95 13.82 18.09
C ASP A 55 4.76 12.45 18.74
N MET A 56 5.81 11.64 18.74
CA MET A 56 5.78 10.32 19.36
C MET A 56 5.87 10.38 20.87
N ARG A 57 6.72 11.24 21.45
CA ARG A 57 7.03 11.30 22.88
C ARG A 57 6.45 12.55 23.51
N MET A 58 5.24 12.42 24.05
CA MET A 58 4.60 13.50 24.82
C MET A 58 4.34 13.05 26.26
N PRO A 59 4.44 13.95 27.26
CA PRO A 59 4.11 13.65 28.64
C PRO A 59 2.65 13.23 28.84
N GLY A 60 2.43 12.22 29.67
CA GLY A 60 1.11 11.75 30.09
C GLY A 60 0.39 10.88 29.05
N MET A 61 0.15 11.41 27.85
CA MET A 61 -0.39 10.66 26.71
C MET A 61 0.54 10.83 25.52
N ASP A 62 1.24 9.75 25.16
CA ASP A 62 2.15 9.73 24.02
C ASP A 62 1.40 9.72 22.67
N GLY A 63 2.14 9.88 21.56
CA GLY A 63 1.55 9.91 20.23
C GLY A 63 0.86 8.60 19.84
N VAL A 64 1.36 7.46 20.31
CA VAL A 64 0.81 6.13 20.01
C VAL A 64 -0.55 5.96 20.70
N GLN A 65 -0.63 6.34 21.97
CA GLN A 65 -1.85 6.33 22.76
C GLN A 65 -2.89 7.29 22.20
N LEU A 66 -2.49 8.51 21.84
CA LEU A 66 -3.36 9.49 21.18
C LEU A 66 -3.94 8.90 19.90
N LEU A 67 -3.09 8.43 18.98
CA LEU A 67 -3.54 7.92 17.70
C LEU A 67 -4.35 6.63 17.84
N GLY A 68 -4.13 5.84 18.90
CA GLY A 68 -5.00 4.71 19.26
C GLY A 68 -6.42 5.14 19.60
N GLU A 69 -6.60 6.25 20.31
CA GLU A 69 -7.93 6.82 20.54
C GLU A 69 -8.51 7.43 19.27
N VAL A 70 -7.69 8.06 18.42
CA VAL A 70 -8.13 8.58 17.11
C VAL A 70 -8.60 7.43 16.20
N GLN A 71 -7.89 6.31 16.13
CA GLN A 71 -8.28 5.14 15.34
C GLN A 71 -9.66 4.60 15.77
N LYS A 72 -9.93 4.56 17.07
CA LYS A 72 -11.21 4.07 17.63
C LYS A 72 -12.36 5.03 17.36
N ARG A 73 -12.17 6.32 17.67
CA ARG A 73 -13.24 7.33 17.70
C ARG A 73 -13.42 8.08 16.38
N TYR A 74 -12.33 8.27 15.63
CA TYR A 74 -12.26 9.06 14.40
C TYR A 74 -11.46 8.33 13.32
N PRO A 75 -11.86 7.10 12.93
CA PRO A 75 -11.06 6.23 12.06
C PRO A 75 -10.73 6.84 10.70
N GLU A 76 -11.58 7.74 10.18
CA GLU A 76 -11.37 8.42 8.88
C GLU A 76 -10.26 9.47 8.90
N VAL A 77 -9.77 9.85 10.08
CA VAL A 77 -8.69 10.83 10.23
C VAL A 77 -7.38 10.14 9.88
N VAL A 78 -6.61 10.73 8.98
CA VAL A 78 -5.25 10.26 8.67
C VAL A 78 -4.37 10.51 9.90
N ARG A 79 -3.51 9.56 10.23
CA ARG A 79 -2.78 9.50 11.50
C ARG A 79 -1.31 9.35 11.19
N ILE A 80 -0.53 10.40 11.47
CA ILE A 80 0.90 10.47 11.17
C ILE A 80 1.66 10.70 12.47
N ILE A 81 2.71 9.92 12.71
CA ILE A 81 3.65 10.14 13.81
C ILE A 81 4.89 10.85 13.28
N LEU A 82 5.40 11.83 14.03
CA LEU A 82 6.75 12.34 13.89
C LEU A 82 7.64 11.68 14.95
N SER A 83 8.65 10.92 14.54
CA SER A 83 9.52 10.16 15.45
C SER A 83 10.99 10.57 15.32
N GLY A 84 11.71 10.61 16.43
CA GLY A 84 13.16 10.79 16.49
C GLY A 84 13.94 9.47 16.35
N GLN A 85 15.27 9.55 16.41
CA GLN A 85 16.14 8.37 16.27
C GLN A 85 16.09 7.41 17.46
N SER A 86 15.70 7.88 18.66
CA SER A 86 15.64 7.09 19.91
C SER A 86 14.33 6.31 20.09
N ASP A 87 13.52 6.21 19.04
CA ASP A 87 12.14 5.73 19.10
C ASP A 87 11.97 4.27 18.65
N GLN A 88 13.08 3.55 18.49
CA GLN A 88 13.09 2.29 17.76
C GLN A 88 12.16 1.20 18.34
N GLU A 89 12.23 0.96 19.64
CA GLU A 89 11.38 -0.05 20.31
C GLU A 89 9.90 0.34 20.30
N MET A 90 9.61 1.65 20.40
CA MET A 90 8.24 2.16 20.37
C MET A 90 7.63 2.09 18.98
N VAL A 91 8.39 2.28 17.90
CA VAL A 91 7.88 2.12 16.52
C VAL A 91 7.42 0.68 16.26
N LEU A 92 8.21 -0.32 16.69
CA LEU A 92 7.85 -1.75 16.53
C LEU A 92 6.63 -2.16 17.37
N GLN A 93 6.46 -1.57 18.56
CA GLN A 93 5.27 -1.80 19.40
C GLN A 93 4.07 -0.95 18.98
N SER A 94 4.28 0.10 18.18
CA SER A 94 3.27 1.07 17.78
C SER A 94 2.78 0.91 16.35
N VAL A 95 3.17 -0.12 15.61
CA VAL A 95 2.85 -0.33 14.16
C VAL A 95 1.34 -0.32 13.79
N ARG A 96 0.44 -0.07 14.74
CA ARG A 96 -1.03 -0.17 14.58
C ARG A 96 -1.79 1.15 14.46
N PRO A 97 -1.68 2.14 15.37
CA PRO A 97 -2.58 3.27 15.30
C PRO A 97 -2.15 4.33 14.29
N ALA A 98 -0.88 4.37 13.85
CA ALA A 98 -0.43 5.31 12.84
C ALA A 98 -0.52 4.70 11.43
N HIS A 99 -0.94 5.52 10.46
CA HIS A 99 -0.87 5.15 9.05
C HIS A 99 0.54 5.34 8.50
N GLN A 100 1.24 6.41 8.93
CA GLN A 100 2.60 6.75 8.52
C GLN A 100 3.44 7.26 9.69
N TYR A 101 4.76 7.11 9.56
CA TYR A 101 5.74 7.74 10.44
C TYR A 101 6.67 8.59 9.59
N LEU A 102 6.98 9.82 10.03
CA LEU A 102 7.97 10.69 9.40
C LEU A 102 9.11 11.05 10.39
N ALA A 103 10.35 11.06 9.90
CA ALA A 103 11.52 11.24 10.76
C ALA A 103 11.65 12.71 11.18
N LYS A 104 12.01 12.95 12.45
CA LYS A 104 12.51 14.25 12.91
C LYS A 104 14.04 14.31 12.73
N PRO A 105 14.59 15.39 12.15
CA PRO A 105 13.90 16.53 11.55
C PRO A 105 13.24 16.17 10.20
N CYS A 106 11.99 16.60 10.00
CA CYS A 106 11.26 16.38 8.76
C CYS A 106 11.37 17.63 7.86
N SER A 107 11.65 17.44 6.57
CA SER A 107 11.60 18.56 5.62
C SER A 107 10.15 18.96 5.32
N ASP A 108 9.97 20.20 4.88
CA ASP A 108 8.65 20.71 4.53
C ASP A 108 8.05 19.97 3.34
N GLU A 109 8.86 19.65 2.34
CA GLU A 109 8.47 18.86 1.16
C GLU A 109 7.96 17.45 1.54
N VAL A 110 8.67 16.75 2.44
CA VAL A 110 8.28 15.40 2.86
C VAL A 110 6.96 15.43 3.62
N LEU A 111 6.81 16.35 4.57
CA LEU A 111 5.57 16.47 5.34
C LEU A 111 4.38 16.90 4.46
N LYS A 112 4.58 17.90 3.59
CA LYS A 112 3.55 18.38 2.65
C LYS A 112 3.07 17.26 1.74
N SER A 113 4.01 16.60 1.08
CA SER A 113 3.70 15.56 0.13
C SER A 113 3.04 14.34 0.80
N SER A 114 3.44 13.98 2.02
CA SER A 114 2.80 12.88 2.78
C SER A 114 1.34 13.17 3.13
N ILE A 115 1.04 14.41 3.55
CA ILE A 115 -0.32 14.86 3.85
C ILE A 115 -1.17 14.93 2.58
N GLU A 116 -0.65 15.57 1.53
CA GLU A 116 -1.36 15.69 0.25
C GLU A 116 -1.65 14.33 -0.37
N ARG A 117 -0.68 13.39 -0.37
CA ARG A 117 -0.88 12.02 -0.87
C ARG A 117 -1.98 11.29 -0.11
N SER A 118 -1.92 11.30 1.22
CA SER A 118 -2.90 10.60 2.07
C SER A 118 -4.31 11.16 1.90
N CYS A 119 -4.43 12.48 1.66
CA CYS A 119 -5.72 13.14 1.49
C CYS A 119 -6.24 13.10 0.06
N GLY A 120 -5.36 13.14 -0.96
CA GLY A 120 -5.74 13.20 -2.37
C GLY A 120 -6.56 11.98 -2.81
N LEU A 121 -6.16 10.80 -2.35
CA LEU A 121 -6.83 9.54 -2.69
C LEU A 121 -8.06 9.25 -1.83
N ARG A 122 -8.29 10.03 -0.76
CA ARG A 122 -9.52 9.97 0.03
C ARG A 122 -10.75 10.36 -0.79
N ASN A 123 -10.58 11.05 -1.91
CA ASN A 123 -11.66 11.38 -2.84
C ASN A 123 -12.04 10.22 -3.76
N LEU A 124 -11.17 9.22 -3.95
CA LEU A 124 -11.50 8.03 -4.75
C LEU A 124 -12.61 7.21 -4.09
N LEU A 125 -12.55 7.10 -2.76
CA LEU A 125 -13.63 6.49 -2.00
C LEU A 125 -14.74 7.54 -1.82
N ALA A 126 -15.94 7.32 -2.32
CA ALA A 126 -17.09 8.17 -1.98
C ALA A 126 -17.76 7.70 -0.67
N ASN A 127 -17.72 6.39 -0.42
CA ASN A 127 -18.44 5.74 0.66
C ASN A 127 -17.76 5.95 2.03
N LYS A 128 -18.43 6.66 2.95
CA LYS A 128 -17.91 6.96 4.29
C LYS A 128 -17.67 5.69 5.13
N SER A 129 -18.57 4.71 5.13
CA SER A 129 -18.41 3.51 5.96
C SER A 129 -17.21 2.69 5.48
N LEU A 130 -16.99 2.62 4.17
CA LEU A 130 -15.85 1.91 3.60
C LEU A 130 -14.53 2.61 3.89
N LYS A 131 -14.48 3.95 3.84
CA LYS A 131 -13.30 4.71 4.33
C LYS A 131 -12.98 4.36 5.77
N GLN A 132 -13.99 4.37 6.64
CA GLN A 132 -13.81 4.06 8.06
C GLN A 132 -13.34 2.62 8.29
N LEU A 133 -13.81 1.67 7.48
CA LEU A 133 -13.35 0.29 7.51
C LEU A 133 -11.88 0.19 7.09
N ILE A 134 -11.52 0.74 5.92
CA ILE A 134 -10.16 0.62 5.36
C ILE A 134 -9.14 1.34 6.24
N SER A 135 -9.48 2.52 6.77
CA SER A 135 -8.60 3.26 7.68
C SER A 135 -8.42 2.60 9.06
N ARG A 136 -9.08 1.47 9.34
CA ARG A 136 -8.84 0.63 10.53
C ARG A 136 -7.99 -0.61 10.22
N ILE A 137 -7.63 -0.84 8.97
CA ILE A 137 -6.87 -2.03 8.56
C ILE A 137 -5.40 -1.86 8.95
N ASP A 138 -4.95 -2.71 9.86
CA ASP A 138 -3.57 -2.72 10.33
C ASP A 138 -2.66 -3.64 9.48
N SER A 139 -3.24 -4.60 8.76
CA SER A 139 -2.52 -5.57 7.94
C SER A 139 -3.39 -6.10 6.80
N ILE A 140 -2.76 -6.37 5.66
CA ILE A 140 -3.35 -7.19 4.60
C ILE A 140 -3.05 -8.66 4.98
N PRO A 141 -4.01 -9.58 4.85
CA PRO A 141 -3.78 -10.98 5.20
C PRO A 141 -2.67 -11.62 4.36
N SER A 142 -1.87 -12.46 5.00
CA SER A 142 -0.77 -13.21 4.37
C SER A 142 -1.11 -14.68 4.20
N LEU A 143 -0.39 -15.36 3.27
CA LEU A 143 -0.47 -16.80 3.09
C LEU A 143 0.15 -17.54 4.28
N PRO A 144 -0.58 -18.46 4.93
CA PRO A 144 -0.06 -19.23 6.05
C PRO A 144 1.21 -20.03 5.71
N ALA A 145 1.33 -20.54 4.47
CA ALA A 145 2.50 -21.31 4.04
C ALA A 145 3.78 -20.45 4.05
N LEU A 146 3.75 -19.27 3.44
CA LEU A 146 4.89 -18.35 3.40
C LEU A 146 5.27 -17.84 4.79
N TYR A 147 4.28 -17.63 5.67
CA TYR A 147 4.55 -17.29 7.07
C TYR A 147 5.32 -18.39 7.80
N LEU A 148 4.95 -19.66 7.58
CA LEU A 148 5.66 -20.80 8.16
C LEU A 148 7.07 -20.96 7.58
N GLU A 149 7.25 -20.73 6.27
CA GLU A 149 8.57 -20.71 5.62
C GLU A 149 9.49 -19.66 6.28
N ILE A 150 8.98 -18.45 6.56
CA ILE A 150 9.75 -17.40 7.26
C ILE A 150 10.12 -17.85 8.68
N LEU A 151 9.18 -18.42 9.43
CA LEU A 151 9.47 -18.91 10.78
C LEU A 151 10.59 -19.96 10.77
N GLN A 152 10.53 -20.90 9.82
CA GLN A 152 11.56 -21.93 9.66
C GLN A 152 12.94 -21.34 9.31
N GLU A 153 12.98 -20.35 8.41
CA GLU A 153 14.24 -19.68 8.05
C GLU A 153 14.80 -18.83 9.21
N LEU A 154 13.94 -18.22 10.03
CA LEU A 154 14.33 -17.45 11.22
C LEU A 154 14.86 -18.31 12.38
N ASP A 155 14.39 -19.55 12.48
CA ASP A 155 14.85 -20.53 13.48
C ASP A 155 16.09 -21.32 13.01
N SER A 156 16.48 -21.17 11.74
CA SER A 156 17.67 -21.82 11.18
C SER A 156 18.97 -21.26 11.78
N PRO A 157 19.95 -22.11 12.14
CA PRO A 157 21.28 -21.66 12.55
C PRO A 157 22.08 -20.98 11.42
N TYR A 158 21.61 -21.10 10.18
CA TYR A 158 22.20 -20.48 8.97
C TYR A 158 21.20 -19.54 8.27
N SER A 159 20.43 -18.80 9.06
CA SER A 159 19.41 -17.86 8.57
C SER A 159 20.01 -16.85 7.58
N SER A 160 19.26 -16.59 6.50
CA SER A 160 19.68 -15.74 5.40
C SER A 160 18.68 -14.61 5.16
N ILE A 161 19.16 -13.37 5.29
CA ILE A 161 18.43 -12.15 4.92
C ILE A 161 17.91 -12.24 3.49
N HIS A 162 18.72 -12.76 2.56
CA HIS A 162 18.34 -12.90 1.16
C HIS A 162 17.15 -13.88 0.98
N LYS A 163 17.18 -15.03 1.65
CA LYS A 163 16.07 -16.00 1.59
C LYS A 163 14.80 -15.43 2.20
N ILE A 164 14.90 -14.75 3.34
CA ILE A 164 13.77 -14.10 3.99
C ILE A 164 13.16 -13.03 3.07
N GLY A 165 14.00 -12.20 2.44
CA GLY A 165 13.57 -11.24 1.43
C GLY A 165 12.83 -11.89 0.27
N ALA A 166 13.31 -13.04 -0.22
CA ALA A 166 12.66 -13.79 -1.29
C ALA A 166 11.30 -14.37 -0.88
N ILE A 167 11.17 -14.88 0.35
CA ILE A 167 9.89 -15.38 0.87
C ILE A 167 8.90 -14.24 1.03
N ILE A 168 9.32 -13.12 1.64
CA ILE A 168 8.46 -11.93 1.82
C ILE A 168 7.98 -11.40 0.46
N SER A 169 8.86 -11.36 -0.55
CA SER A 169 8.53 -10.87 -1.90
C SER A 169 7.45 -11.69 -2.62
N ARG A 170 7.13 -12.90 -2.12
CA ARG A 170 6.06 -13.76 -2.65
C ARG A 170 4.71 -13.53 -1.94
N ASP A 171 4.68 -12.76 -0.84
CA ASP A 171 3.47 -12.48 -0.07
C ASP A 171 3.08 -10.99 -0.13
N ILE A 172 1.86 -10.73 -0.63
CA ILE A 172 1.29 -9.37 -0.76
C ILE A 172 1.24 -8.65 0.58
N GLY A 173 0.74 -9.34 1.62
CA GLY A 173 0.53 -8.74 2.94
C GLY A 173 1.84 -8.39 3.66
N MET A 174 2.81 -9.31 3.63
CA MET A 174 4.13 -9.09 4.22
C MET A 174 4.89 -8.01 3.48
N THR A 175 4.88 -8.08 2.16
CA THR A 175 5.54 -7.11 1.30
C THR A 175 5.02 -5.70 1.56
N ALA A 176 3.70 -5.49 1.51
CA ALA A 176 3.10 -4.18 1.75
C ALA A 176 3.43 -3.65 3.15
N LYS A 177 3.43 -4.53 4.17
CA LYS A 177 3.71 -4.14 5.55
C LYS A 177 5.19 -3.82 5.80
N ILE A 178 6.10 -4.59 5.23
CA ILE A 178 7.54 -4.34 5.32
C ILE A 178 7.90 -3.03 4.59
N LEU A 179 7.33 -2.79 3.41
CA LEU A 179 7.50 -1.52 2.71
C LEU A 179 6.91 -0.34 3.49
N GLN A 180 5.75 -0.49 4.13
CA GLN A 180 5.19 0.52 5.02
C GLN A 180 6.18 0.89 6.14
N LEU A 181 6.83 -0.12 6.73
CA LEU A 181 7.78 0.09 7.84
C LEU A 181 9.08 0.73 7.37
N VAL A 182 9.64 0.33 6.24
CA VAL A 182 10.91 0.89 5.75
C VAL A 182 10.74 2.28 5.16
N ASN A 183 9.62 2.56 4.51
CA ASN A 183 9.27 3.91 4.07
C ASN A 183 8.78 4.81 5.22
N SER A 184 8.70 4.26 6.44
CA SER A 184 8.50 5.03 7.65
C SER A 184 9.79 5.74 8.06
N ALA A 185 9.62 6.87 8.76
CA ALA A 185 10.63 7.65 9.46
C ALA A 185 11.86 6.91 9.99
N PHE A 186 11.62 5.73 10.56
CA PHE A 186 12.52 5.02 11.44
C PHE A 186 13.89 4.81 10.80
N PHE A 187 13.89 4.55 9.50
CA PHE A 187 15.08 4.14 8.78
C PHE A 187 15.86 5.32 8.19
N GLY A 188 15.30 6.54 8.24
CA GLY A 188 16.00 7.78 7.89
C GLY A 188 16.55 7.85 6.45
N TYR A 189 16.14 6.92 5.58
CA TYR A 189 16.71 6.82 4.25
C TYR A 189 16.11 7.87 3.32
N ARG A 190 16.97 8.63 2.66
CA ARG A 190 16.59 9.64 1.66
C ARG A 190 16.07 9.03 0.35
N ARG A 191 16.00 7.70 0.24
CA ARG A 191 15.55 6.97 -0.94
C ARG A 191 14.38 6.07 -0.57
N HIS A 192 13.33 6.13 -1.39
CA HIS A 192 12.21 5.22 -1.34
C HIS A 192 12.69 3.78 -1.55
N VAL A 193 12.24 2.88 -0.68
CA VAL A 193 12.54 1.45 -0.79
C VAL A 193 11.33 0.78 -1.38
N SER A 194 11.53 0.14 -2.53
CA SER A 194 10.51 -0.61 -3.24
C SER A 194 10.83 -2.10 -3.33
N SER A 195 12.08 -2.52 -3.17
CA SER A 195 12.43 -3.94 -3.10
C SER A 195 12.20 -4.50 -1.68
N PRO A 196 11.42 -5.59 -1.51
CA PRO A 196 11.27 -6.23 -0.21
C PRO A 196 12.59 -6.84 0.27
N ALA A 197 13.43 -7.35 -0.63
CA ALA A 197 14.76 -7.85 -0.27
C ALA A 197 15.64 -6.72 0.29
N GLN A 198 15.66 -5.56 -0.38
CA GLN A 198 16.34 -4.38 0.13
C GLN A 198 15.74 -3.92 1.47
N ALA A 199 14.42 -3.97 1.62
CA ALA A 199 13.76 -3.63 2.87
C ALA A 199 14.23 -4.55 4.02
N VAL A 200 14.29 -5.86 3.81
CA VAL A 200 14.79 -6.83 4.81
C VAL A 200 16.27 -6.59 5.12
N GLU A 201 17.11 -6.29 4.13
CA GLU A 201 18.52 -5.92 4.35
C GLU A 201 18.67 -4.69 5.24
N LEU A 202 17.82 -3.67 5.06
CA LEU A 202 17.83 -2.44 5.85
C LEU A 202 17.25 -2.63 7.26
N LEU A 203 16.20 -3.44 7.40
CA LEU A 203 15.61 -3.79 8.69
C LEU A 203 16.58 -4.62 9.54
N GLY A 204 17.31 -5.51 8.89
CA GLY A 204 18.14 -6.52 9.54
C GLY A 204 17.32 -7.67 10.13
N LEU A 205 17.99 -8.80 10.35
CA LEU A 205 17.38 -10.07 10.75
C LEU A 205 16.64 -9.99 12.09
N GLU A 206 17.23 -9.34 13.10
CA GLU A 206 16.64 -9.23 14.44
C GLU A 206 15.33 -8.43 14.42
N THR A 207 15.27 -7.35 13.65
CA THR A 207 14.05 -6.56 13.48
C THR A 207 12.98 -7.37 12.77
N ILE A 208 13.32 -8.10 11.71
CA ILE A 208 12.37 -8.99 11.01
C ILE A 208 11.86 -10.07 11.95
N LYS A 209 12.75 -10.69 12.74
CA LYS A 209 12.39 -11.69 13.74
C LYS A 209 11.41 -11.12 14.77
N ALA A 210 11.71 -9.93 15.30
CA ALA A 210 10.81 -9.23 16.21
C ALA A 210 9.45 -8.92 15.56
N LEU A 211 9.42 -8.47 14.31
CA LEU A 211 8.19 -8.17 13.58
C LEU A 211 7.32 -9.41 13.35
N VAL A 212 7.94 -10.50 12.86
CA VAL A 212 7.26 -11.78 12.59
C VAL A 212 6.74 -12.41 13.87
N LEU A 213 7.52 -12.38 14.96
CA LEU A 213 7.12 -12.94 16.25
C LEU A 213 6.15 -12.03 17.04
N SER A 214 6.12 -10.73 16.73
CA SER A 214 5.16 -9.82 17.36
C SER A 214 3.75 -10.17 16.93
N VAL A 215 2.95 -10.60 17.91
CA VAL A 215 1.63 -11.19 17.70
C VAL A 215 0.76 -10.18 16.94
N LYS A 216 0.36 -10.54 15.70
CA LYS A 216 -0.57 -9.84 14.78
C LYS A 216 -0.03 -8.68 13.92
N ILE A 217 1.25 -8.60 13.56
CA ILE A 217 1.65 -7.70 12.44
C ILE A 217 1.22 -8.30 11.09
N PHE A 218 1.36 -9.60 10.92
CA PHE A 218 0.80 -10.34 9.79
C PHE A 218 -0.46 -11.06 10.24
N SER A 219 -1.61 -10.67 9.71
CA SER A 219 -2.85 -11.44 9.90
C SER A 219 -2.82 -12.63 8.96
N GLN A 220 -3.17 -13.82 9.46
CA GLN A 220 -3.35 -14.98 8.60
C GLN A 220 -4.80 -15.01 8.11
N MET A 221 -5.00 -15.30 6.83
CA MET A 221 -6.34 -15.51 6.31
C MET A 221 -6.90 -16.85 6.79
N ASP A 222 -8.16 -16.86 7.23
CA ASP A 222 -8.81 -18.11 7.61
C ASP A 222 -9.07 -19.02 6.38
N ARG A 223 -9.08 -20.34 6.61
CA ARG A 223 -9.23 -21.34 5.54
C ARG A 223 -10.55 -21.22 4.78
N SER A 224 -11.61 -20.74 5.43
CA SER A 224 -12.93 -20.53 4.80
C SER A 224 -12.88 -19.42 3.76
N SER A 225 -12.24 -18.30 4.09
CA SER A 225 -12.05 -17.14 3.22
C SER A 225 -11.12 -17.49 2.06
N MET A 226 -10.04 -18.26 2.31
CA MET A 226 -9.14 -18.71 1.25
C MET A 226 -9.84 -19.54 0.16
N ARG A 227 -10.70 -20.49 0.56
CA ARG A 227 -11.45 -21.35 -0.37
C ARG A 227 -12.49 -20.59 -1.18
N VAL A 228 -13.10 -19.56 -0.59
CA VAL A 228 -14.17 -18.78 -1.24
C VAL A 228 -13.64 -17.92 -2.38
N LEU A 229 -12.38 -17.48 -2.31
CA LEU A 229 -11.81 -16.51 -3.25
C LEU A 229 -10.87 -17.12 -4.28
N ALA A 230 -10.59 -18.43 -4.19
CA ALA A 230 -9.41 -19.02 -4.81
C ALA A 230 -8.18 -18.14 -4.56
N VAL A 231 -7.91 -17.84 -3.29
CA VAL A 231 -6.79 -16.97 -2.84
C VAL A 231 -5.49 -17.32 -3.55
N ASP A 232 -5.18 -18.60 -3.70
CA ASP A 232 -3.98 -19.05 -4.38
C ASP A 232 -3.88 -18.50 -5.82
N ARG A 233 -5.00 -18.34 -6.53
CA ARG A 233 -5.05 -17.69 -7.85
C ARG A 233 -4.75 -16.19 -7.79
N ILE A 234 -5.30 -15.46 -6.81
CA ILE A 234 -5.02 -14.01 -6.67
C ILE A 234 -3.52 -13.78 -6.43
N TRP A 235 -2.90 -14.59 -5.57
CA TRP A 235 -1.46 -14.49 -5.33
C TRP A 235 -0.63 -14.90 -6.54
N ALA A 236 -0.97 -16.02 -7.20
CA ALA A 236 -0.28 -16.45 -8.41
C ALA A 236 -0.37 -15.40 -9.52
N HIS A 237 -1.56 -14.83 -9.75
CA HIS A 237 -1.79 -13.74 -10.69
C HIS A 237 -0.97 -12.49 -10.32
N SER A 238 -0.96 -12.08 -9.05
CA SER A 238 -0.19 -10.92 -8.59
C SER A 238 1.31 -11.12 -8.78
N LEU A 239 1.81 -12.34 -8.51
CA LEU A 239 3.22 -12.69 -8.72
C LEU A 239 3.60 -12.69 -10.19
N ALA A 240 2.81 -13.34 -11.04
CA ALA A 240 3.03 -13.37 -12.48
C ALA A 240 2.98 -11.96 -13.08
N THR A 241 1.97 -11.16 -12.72
CA THR A 241 1.84 -9.76 -13.12
C THR A 241 3.03 -8.92 -12.67
N GLY A 242 3.51 -9.10 -11.44
CA GLY A 242 4.73 -8.46 -10.95
C GLY A 242 5.96 -8.81 -11.78
N VAL A 243 6.16 -10.11 -12.07
CA VAL A 243 7.27 -10.56 -12.94
C VAL A 243 7.15 -9.95 -14.33
N PHE A 244 5.97 -9.94 -14.93
CA PHE A 244 5.74 -9.39 -16.26
C PHE A 244 5.96 -7.88 -16.31
N ALA A 245 5.44 -7.13 -15.34
CA ALA A 245 5.66 -5.69 -15.23
C ALA A 245 7.15 -5.36 -15.11
N ARG A 246 7.91 -6.14 -14.33
CA ARG A 246 9.37 -6.01 -14.22
C ARG A 246 10.07 -6.27 -15.56
N THR A 247 9.68 -7.33 -16.26
CA THR A 247 10.22 -7.69 -17.56
C THR A 247 9.98 -6.59 -18.59
N ILE A 248 8.76 -6.06 -18.66
CA ILE A 248 8.36 -4.96 -19.54
C ILE A 248 9.18 -3.69 -19.21
N ALA A 249 9.22 -3.27 -17.95
CA ALA A 249 9.98 -2.09 -17.55
C ALA A 249 11.48 -2.22 -17.86
N THR A 250 12.03 -3.43 -17.74
CA THR A 250 13.43 -3.72 -18.10
C THR A 250 13.66 -3.63 -19.61
N ALA A 251 12.75 -4.17 -20.42
CA ALA A 251 12.80 -4.13 -21.88
C ALA A 251 12.73 -2.70 -22.43
N GLU A 252 11.98 -1.83 -21.74
CA GLU A 252 11.89 -0.39 -22.02
C GLU A 252 13.07 0.41 -21.47
N LYS A 253 14.05 -0.24 -20.84
CA LYS A 253 15.26 0.39 -20.27
C LYS A 253 14.93 1.46 -19.24
N CYS A 254 13.84 1.28 -18.49
CA CYS A 254 13.51 2.14 -17.37
C CYS A 254 14.63 2.12 -16.31
N GLU A 255 14.70 3.19 -15.50
CA GLU A 255 15.62 3.22 -14.37
C GLU A 255 15.34 2.08 -13.39
N ARG A 256 16.37 1.62 -12.67
CA ARG A 256 16.23 0.49 -11.74
C ARG A 256 15.13 0.69 -10.70
N ALA A 257 14.95 1.92 -10.19
CA ALA A 257 13.87 2.24 -9.26
C ALA A 257 12.49 1.99 -9.89
N VAL A 258 12.29 2.37 -11.15
CA VAL A 258 11.04 2.16 -11.89
C VAL A 258 10.80 0.67 -12.16
N VAL A 259 11.86 -0.10 -12.43
CA VAL A 259 11.76 -1.56 -12.62
C VAL A 259 11.35 -2.26 -11.32
N ASP A 260 11.95 -1.87 -10.20
CA ASP A 260 11.58 -2.40 -8.88
C ASP A 260 10.14 -1.98 -8.52
N ASP A 261 9.74 -0.73 -8.79
CA ASP A 261 8.38 -0.26 -8.58
C ASP A 261 7.36 -0.94 -9.50
N ALA A 262 7.73 -1.32 -10.74
CA ALA A 262 6.88 -2.07 -11.66
C ALA A 262 6.58 -3.48 -11.12
N PHE A 263 7.59 -4.18 -10.61
CA PHE A 263 7.39 -5.46 -9.92
C PHE A 263 6.41 -5.30 -8.75
N MET A 264 6.64 -4.29 -7.92
CA MET A 264 5.81 -4.01 -6.76
C MET A 264 4.39 -3.59 -7.10
N GLY A 265 4.22 -2.76 -8.12
CA GLY A 265 2.93 -2.37 -8.64
C GLY A 265 2.16 -3.61 -9.09
N GLY A 266 2.80 -4.53 -9.81
CA GLY A 266 2.16 -5.79 -10.22
C GLY A 266 1.86 -6.72 -9.05
N MET A 267 2.72 -6.80 -8.03
CA MET A 267 2.43 -7.57 -6.81
C MET A 267 1.27 -7.01 -5.98
N LEU A 268 1.07 -5.69 -5.98
CA LEU A 268 0.16 -5.00 -5.07
C LEU A 268 -1.14 -4.49 -5.72
N HIS A 269 -1.25 -4.52 -7.06
CA HIS A 269 -2.38 -3.94 -7.78
C HIS A 269 -3.74 -4.49 -7.32
N ASP A 270 -3.75 -5.76 -6.92
CA ASP A 270 -4.92 -6.51 -6.52
C ASP A 270 -5.09 -6.64 -4.99
N ALA A 271 -4.28 -5.93 -4.20
CA ALA A 271 -4.35 -5.96 -2.73
C ALA A 271 -5.77 -5.61 -2.21
N GLY A 272 -6.52 -4.81 -2.96
CA GLY A 272 -7.93 -4.51 -2.70
C GLY A 272 -8.84 -5.72 -2.63
N LYS A 273 -8.60 -6.76 -3.46
CA LYS A 273 -9.41 -7.98 -3.46
C LYS A 273 -9.28 -8.72 -2.13
N LEU A 274 -8.07 -8.75 -1.56
CA LEU A 274 -7.81 -9.36 -0.25
C LEU A 274 -8.47 -8.58 0.89
N ILE A 275 -8.42 -7.25 0.80
CA ILE A 275 -9.04 -6.36 1.77
C ILE A 275 -10.56 -6.56 1.79
N LEU A 276 -11.20 -6.50 0.62
CA LEU A 276 -12.64 -6.70 0.49
C LEU A 276 -13.04 -8.08 0.98
N ALA A 277 -12.26 -9.10 0.66
CA ALA A 277 -12.61 -10.44 1.06
C ALA A 277 -12.44 -10.73 2.55
N ALA A 278 -11.40 -10.19 3.18
CA ALA A 278 -11.17 -10.38 4.61
C ALA A 278 -12.18 -9.63 5.48
N ASN A 279 -12.69 -8.50 5.00
CA ASN A 279 -13.51 -7.60 5.81
C ASN A 279 -15.00 -7.60 5.41
N LEU A 280 -15.33 -7.96 4.17
CA LEU A 280 -16.68 -7.99 3.59
C LEU A 280 -16.98 -9.35 2.92
N SER A 281 -16.46 -10.43 3.50
CA SER A 281 -16.41 -11.78 2.92
C SER A 281 -17.71 -12.27 2.27
N ARG A 282 -18.86 -12.10 2.93
CA ARG A 282 -20.16 -12.51 2.39
C ARG A 282 -20.54 -11.73 1.14
N GLN A 283 -20.48 -10.40 1.20
CA GLN A 283 -20.86 -9.52 0.10
C GLN A 283 -19.90 -9.67 -1.07
N TYR A 284 -18.60 -9.79 -0.78
CA TYR A 284 -17.60 -9.97 -1.83
C TYR A 284 -17.71 -11.35 -2.49
N LYS A 285 -18.08 -12.40 -1.75
CA LYS A 285 -18.43 -13.69 -2.34
C LYS A 285 -19.61 -13.55 -3.31
N GLU A 286 -20.66 -12.82 -2.95
CA GLU A 286 -21.80 -12.58 -3.83
C GLU A 286 -21.40 -11.81 -5.09
N VAL A 287 -20.49 -10.84 -4.98
CA VAL A 287 -19.88 -10.17 -6.15
C VAL A 287 -19.11 -11.17 -7.02
N LEU A 288 -18.32 -12.06 -6.41
CA LEU A 288 -17.48 -13.02 -7.12
C LEU A 288 -18.26 -14.17 -7.77
N THR A 289 -19.36 -14.62 -7.17
CA THR A 289 -20.16 -15.78 -7.65
C THR A 289 -21.51 -15.39 -8.24
N GLY A 290 -21.87 -14.11 -8.19
CA GLY A 290 -23.16 -13.62 -8.69
C GLY A 290 -23.33 -13.83 -10.19
N PRO A 291 -24.58 -13.92 -10.68
CA PRO A 291 -24.84 -14.06 -12.10
C PRO A 291 -24.33 -12.83 -12.84
N ARG A 292 -23.31 -13.04 -13.64
CA ARG A 292 -22.80 -12.08 -14.62
C ARG A 292 -23.23 -12.59 -15.99
N GLY A 293 -23.61 -11.69 -16.91
CA GLY A 293 -23.80 -12.08 -18.30
C GLY A 293 -22.52 -12.74 -18.87
N ASN A 294 -22.59 -13.36 -20.06
CA ASN A 294 -21.37 -13.82 -20.73
C ASN A 294 -20.37 -12.67 -20.82
N GLY A 295 -19.19 -12.82 -20.20
CA GLY A 295 -18.15 -11.78 -20.14
C GLY A 295 -18.44 -10.63 -19.16
N GLY A 296 -19.20 -10.84 -18.08
CA GLY A 296 -19.53 -9.73 -17.18
C GLY A 296 -18.41 -9.33 -16.21
N SER A 297 -18.23 -8.02 -16.07
CA SER A 297 -17.21 -7.32 -15.29
C SER A 297 -17.36 -7.50 -13.76
N VAL A 298 -16.28 -7.90 -13.09
CA VAL A 298 -16.13 -7.84 -11.63
C VAL A 298 -16.16 -6.38 -11.18
N LEU A 299 -15.47 -5.48 -11.88
CA LEU A 299 -15.40 -4.05 -11.54
C LEU A 299 -16.79 -3.40 -11.47
N GLU A 300 -17.66 -3.71 -12.43
CA GLU A 300 -19.03 -3.22 -12.43
C GLU A 300 -19.82 -3.78 -11.23
N ALA A 301 -19.68 -5.07 -10.93
CA ALA A 301 -20.34 -5.68 -9.79
C ALA A 301 -19.85 -5.12 -8.44
N GLU A 302 -18.53 -4.88 -8.30
CA GLU A 302 -17.94 -4.20 -7.15
C GLU A 302 -18.50 -2.79 -6.99
N ARG A 303 -18.51 -2.02 -8.09
CA ARG A 303 -19.00 -0.64 -8.08
C ARG A 303 -20.49 -0.56 -7.77
N GLN A 304 -21.30 -1.49 -8.26
CA GLN A 304 -22.72 -1.58 -7.91
C GLN A 304 -22.94 -1.93 -6.42
N THR A 305 -22.13 -2.83 -5.87
CA THR A 305 -22.31 -3.35 -4.51
C THR A 305 -21.71 -2.41 -3.44
N PHE A 306 -20.51 -1.89 -3.69
CA PHE A 306 -19.73 -1.12 -2.71
C PHE A 306 -19.62 0.38 -3.04
N GLY A 307 -19.91 0.76 -4.28
CA GLY A 307 -19.68 2.12 -4.80
C GLY A 307 -18.24 2.39 -5.23
N VAL A 308 -17.35 1.40 -5.12
CA VAL A 308 -15.92 1.47 -5.45
C VAL A 308 -15.44 0.12 -5.98
N THR A 309 -14.26 0.08 -6.58
CA THR A 309 -13.60 -1.15 -7.03
C THR A 309 -12.46 -1.55 -6.10
N HIS A 310 -11.96 -2.79 -6.22
CA HIS A 310 -10.78 -3.24 -5.49
C HIS A 310 -9.55 -2.37 -5.78
N ALA A 311 -9.37 -1.90 -7.02
CA ALA A 311 -8.29 -0.99 -7.39
C ALA A 311 -8.28 0.28 -6.53
N GLU A 312 -9.45 0.90 -6.33
CA GLU A 312 -9.62 2.09 -5.50
C GLU A 312 -9.38 1.79 -4.01
N VAL A 313 -9.83 0.62 -3.53
CA VAL A 313 -9.63 0.15 -2.15
C VAL A 313 -8.15 -0.08 -1.85
N GLY A 314 -7.46 -0.81 -2.72
CA GLY A 314 -6.04 -1.10 -2.61
C GLY A 314 -5.22 0.18 -2.65
N ALA A 315 -5.43 1.04 -3.66
CA ALA A 315 -4.70 2.29 -3.79
C ALA A 315 -4.88 3.21 -2.58
N TYR A 316 -6.10 3.30 -2.03
CA TYR A 316 -6.34 4.11 -0.83
C TYR A 316 -5.56 3.59 0.38
N LEU A 317 -5.54 2.27 0.62
CA LEU A 317 -4.77 1.70 1.74
C LEU A 317 -3.27 1.91 1.55
N LEU A 318 -2.74 1.61 0.36
CA LEU A 318 -1.30 1.75 0.07
C LEU A 318 -0.83 3.21 0.19
N ALA A 319 -1.68 4.16 -0.21
CA ALA A 319 -1.42 5.58 -0.01
C ALA A 319 -1.42 5.98 1.46
N LEU A 320 -2.38 5.48 2.25
CA LEU A 320 -2.38 5.68 3.70
C LEU A 320 -1.10 5.13 4.31
N TRP A 321 -0.61 3.99 3.84
CA TRP A 321 0.63 3.36 4.30
C TRP A 321 1.91 4.03 3.78
N GLY A 322 1.79 5.09 2.97
CA GLY A 322 2.92 5.88 2.49
C GLY A 322 3.76 5.18 1.42
N LEU A 323 3.19 4.22 0.69
CA LEU A 323 3.89 3.59 -0.42
C LEU A 323 4.18 4.59 -1.56
N PRO A 324 5.20 4.31 -2.40
CA PRO A 324 5.52 5.11 -3.58
C PRO A 324 4.31 5.41 -4.46
N PHE A 325 4.21 6.66 -4.92
CA PHE A 325 3.03 7.15 -5.63
C PHE A 325 2.78 6.43 -6.96
N ASN A 326 3.85 6.07 -7.67
CA ASN A 326 3.79 5.27 -8.88
C ASN A 326 3.19 3.87 -8.66
N ILE A 327 3.49 3.20 -7.52
CA ILE A 327 2.84 1.93 -7.13
C ILE A 327 1.35 2.17 -6.84
N VAL A 328 1.03 3.26 -6.14
CA VAL A 328 -0.34 3.62 -5.79
C VAL A 328 -1.17 3.97 -7.04
N GLU A 329 -0.62 4.71 -8.00
CA GLU A 329 -1.27 5.01 -9.28
C GLU A 329 -1.45 3.76 -10.13
N ALA A 330 -0.43 2.90 -10.22
CA ALA A 330 -0.56 1.61 -10.87
C ALA A 330 -1.71 0.80 -10.25
N THR A 331 -1.78 0.74 -8.92
CA THR A 331 -2.88 0.08 -8.22
C THR A 331 -4.24 0.72 -8.53
N ALA A 332 -4.34 2.05 -8.55
CA ALA A 332 -5.61 2.75 -8.77
C ALA A 332 -6.14 2.64 -10.20
N PHE A 333 -5.24 2.63 -11.20
CA PHE A 333 -5.58 2.83 -12.60
C PHE A 333 -5.22 1.66 -13.51
N HIS A 334 -4.68 0.54 -13.02
CA HIS A 334 -4.24 -0.57 -13.87
C HIS A 334 -5.34 -1.11 -14.82
N HIS A 335 -6.62 -1.05 -14.46
CA HIS A 335 -7.69 -1.45 -15.38
C HIS A 335 -8.00 -0.40 -16.47
N ILE A 336 -7.82 0.88 -16.18
CA ILE A 336 -8.15 1.99 -17.10
C ILE A 336 -7.05 3.06 -16.98
N PRO A 337 -5.84 2.80 -17.49
CA PRO A 337 -4.69 3.67 -17.31
C PRO A 337 -4.92 5.07 -17.90
N GLY A 338 -5.77 5.19 -18.93
CA GLY A 338 -6.16 6.48 -19.51
C GLY A 338 -6.83 7.47 -18.54
N ARG A 339 -7.31 7.02 -17.37
CA ARG A 339 -7.85 7.89 -16.30
C ARG A 339 -6.77 8.51 -15.41
N CYS A 340 -5.53 8.02 -15.48
CA CYS A 340 -4.43 8.60 -14.74
C CYS A 340 -4.14 10.03 -15.27
N PRO A 341 -4.06 11.06 -14.39
CA PRO A 341 -3.69 12.41 -14.81
C PRO A 341 -2.27 12.48 -15.39
N HIS A 342 -1.37 11.64 -14.88
CA HIS A 342 0.02 11.54 -15.31
C HIS A 342 0.16 10.40 -16.31
N LYS A 343 0.27 10.74 -17.59
CA LYS A 343 0.41 9.78 -18.68
C LYS A 343 1.84 9.75 -19.19
N GLU A 344 2.65 8.88 -18.61
CA GLU A 344 4.00 8.59 -19.06
C GLU A 344 4.22 7.08 -19.06
N LEU A 345 5.13 6.61 -19.92
CA LEU A 345 5.60 5.23 -19.85
C LEU A 345 6.31 5.03 -18.51
N GLY A 346 5.83 4.07 -17.74
CA GLY A 346 6.42 3.78 -16.43
C GLY A 346 5.71 2.61 -15.75
N VAL A 347 5.64 2.69 -14.42
CA VAL A 347 5.06 1.64 -13.56
C VAL A 347 3.63 1.29 -13.98
N LEU A 348 2.76 2.29 -14.16
CA LEU A 348 1.37 2.05 -14.55
C LEU A 348 1.26 1.32 -15.90
N SER A 349 2.00 1.74 -16.92
CA SER A 349 1.94 1.10 -18.25
C SER A 349 2.44 -0.36 -18.19
N ALA A 350 3.52 -0.60 -17.44
CA ALA A 350 4.09 -1.94 -17.28
C ALA A 350 3.16 -2.88 -16.51
N VAL A 351 2.52 -2.39 -15.44
CA VAL A 351 1.54 -3.18 -14.66
C VAL A 351 0.29 -3.47 -15.46
N HIS A 352 -0.27 -2.46 -16.15
CA HIS A 352 -1.43 -2.65 -17.01
C HIS A 352 -1.17 -3.69 -18.10
N ALA A 353 -0.08 -3.53 -18.86
CA ALA A 353 0.27 -4.48 -19.90
C ALA A 353 0.59 -5.87 -19.33
N GLY A 354 1.34 -5.96 -18.22
CA GLY A 354 1.66 -7.22 -17.57
C GLY A 354 0.41 -7.98 -17.11
N CYS A 355 -0.56 -7.28 -16.52
CA CYS A 355 -1.83 -7.87 -16.07
C CYS A 355 -2.63 -8.41 -17.27
N SER A 356 -2.80 -7.62 -18.33
CA SER A 356 -3.50 -8.05 -19.55
C SER A 356 -2.82 -9.25 -20.24
N LEU A 357 -1.48 -9.29 -20.25
CA LEU A 357 -0.72 -10.38 -20.86
C LEU A 357 -0.81 -11.67 -20.05
N GLU A 358 -0.86 -11.59 -18.71
CA GLU A 358 -1.06 -12.75 -17.84
C GLU A 358 -2.40 -13.43 -18.14
N HIS A 359 -3.50 -12.66 -18.16
CA HIS A 359 -4.83 -13.21 -18.50
C HIS A 359 -4.88 -13.80 -19.92
N ALA A 360 -4.24 -13.14 -20.89
CA ALA A 360 -4.17 -13.64 -22.25
C ALA A 360 -3.45 -14.99 -22.36
N LEU A 361 -2.39 -15.20 -21.58
CA LEU A 361 -1.64 -16.47 -21.56
C LEU A 361 -2.42 -17.61 -20.88
N GLN A 362 -3.26 -17.30 -19.89
CA GLN A 362 -4.15 -18.28 -19.25
C GLN A 362 -5.36 -18.67 -20.13
N GLY A 363 -5.57 -17.98 -21.25
CA GLY A 363 -6.73 -18.18 -22.11
C GLY A 363 -8.04 -17.73 -21.47
N GLU A 364 -7.98 -16.83 -20.49
CA GLU A 364 -9.16 -16.28 -19.81
C GLU A 364 -9.68 -15.06 -20.59
N GLU A 365 -10.91 -15.13 -21.11
CA GLU A 365 -11.63 -13.94 -21.58
C GLU A 365 -12.08 -13.12 -20.36
N ASP A 366 -11.24 -12.18 -19.93
CA ASP A 366 -11.56 -11.26 -18.85
C ASP A 366 -11.95 -9.88 -19.41
N ALA A 367 -13.18 -9.45 -19.09
CA ALA A 367 -13.69 -8.15 -19.51
C ALA A 367 -13.00 -6.98 -18.80
N ASP A 368 -12.45 -7.20 -17.61
CA ASP A 368 -11.83 -6.14 -16.80
C ASP A 368 -10.36 -5.91 -17.12
N ASN A 369 -9.69 -6.92 -17.67
CA ASN A 369 -8.24 -6.92 -17.89
C ASN A 369 -7.85 -6.81 -19.37
N GLN A 370 -8.75 -6.25 -20.20
CA GLN A 370 -8.45 -5.95 -21.59
C GLN A 370 -7.39 -4.84 -21.72
N LEU A 371 -6.54 -4.98 -22.73
CA LEU A 371 -5.50 -4.00 -23.02
C LEU A 371 -6.11 -2.67 -23.50
N ASP A 372 -5.74 -1.57 -22.86
CA ASP A 372 -6.13 -0.21 -23.23
C ASP A 372 -5.29 0.27 -24.43
N VAL A 373 -5.73 -0.14 -25.63
CA VAL A 373 -5.09 0.20 -26.90
C VAL A 373 -5.01 1.72 -27.12
N ALA A 374 -6.02 2.46 -26.66
CA ALA A 374 -6.05 3.92 -26.80
C ALA A 374 -4.92 4.57 -25.98
N TYR A 375 -4.75 4.14 -24.73
CA TYR A 375 -3.67 4.60 -23.86
C TYR A 375 -2.28 4.26 -24.42
N LEU A 376 -2.06 3.01 -24.88
CA LEU A 376 -0.78 2.62 -25.48
C LEU A 376 -0.48 3.35 -26.79
N THR A 377 -1.52 3.69 -27.55
CA THR A 377 -1.40 4.49 -28.78
C THR A 377 -1.04 5.95 -28.45
N GLU A 378 -1.68 6.53 -27.43
CA GLU A 378 -1.37 7.89 -26.94
C GLU A 378 0.10 8.00 -26.49
N LEU A 379 0.60 6.97 -25.80
CA LEU A 379 2.01 6.88 -25.40
C LEU A 379 2.96 6.47 -26.54
N LYS A 380 2.44 6.16 -27.73
CA LYS A 380 3.20 5.71 -28.92
C LYS A 380 4.00 4.41 -28.72
N ILE A 381 3.54 3.54 -27.82
CA ILE A 381 4.22 2.29 -27.44
C ILE A 381 3.46 1.03 -27.86
N LEU A 382 2.29 1.14 -28.48
CA LEU A 382 1.50 -0.03 -28.95
C LEU A 382 2.32 -0.99 -29.82
N HIS A 383 3.24 -0.47 -30.63
CA HIS A 383 4.12 -1.26 -31.50
C HIS A 383 5.07 -2.21 -30.75
N ARG A 384 5.26 -2.01 -29.43
CA ARG A 384 6.13 -2.82 -28.56
C ARG A 384 5.41 -4.05 -28.01
N LEU A 385 4.09 -4.13 -28.14
CA LEU A 385 3.27 -5.20 -27.55
C LEU A 385 3.71 -6.62 -27.97
N PRO A 386 4.07 -6.91 -29.25
CA PRO A 386 4.56 -8.23 -29.63
C PRO A 386 5.86 -8.61 -28.89
N ASP A 387 6.80 -7.66 -28.75
CA ASP A 387 8.05 -7.90 -28.02
C ASP A 387 7.76 -8.21 -26.54
N TRP A 388 6.81 -7.51 -25.92
CA TRP A 388 6.41 -7.77 -24.53
C TRP A 388 5.73 -9.13 -24.37
N GLN A 389 4.89 -9.55 -25.32
CA GLN A 389 4.28 -10.88 -25.33
C GLN A 389 5.32 -11.99 -25.31
N ASP A 390 6.31 -11.93 -26.20
CA ASP A 390 7.37 -12.93 -26.30
C ASP A 390 8.20 -12.99 -25.00
N LEU A 391 8.56 -11.84 -24.45
CA LEU A 391 9.34 -11.76 -23.21
C LEU A 391 8.57 -12.27 -21.99
N CYS A 392 7.28 -11.94 -21.87
CA CYS A 392 6.43 -12.42 -20.79
C CYS A 392 6.19 -13.94 -20.90
N GLN A 393 6.01 -14.46 -22.11
CA GLN A 393 5.88 -15.91 -22.32
C GLN A 393 7.15 -16.67 -21.94
N GLN A 394 8.33 -16.12 -22.27
CA GLN A 394 9.61 -16.68 -21.83
C GLN A 394 9.71 -16.68 -20.30
N ALA A 395 9.41 -15.54 -19.66
CA ALA A 395 9.46 -15.42 -18.20
C ALA A 395 8.50 -16.38 -17.49
N ALA A 396 7.32 -16.65 -18.06
CA ALA A 396 6.39 -17.65 -17.55
C ALA A 396 6.98 -19.07 -17.61
N SER A 397 7.61 -19.43 -18.74
CA SER A 397 8.21 -20.75 -18.93
C SER A 397 9.42 -21.03 -18.02
N GLU A 398 10.19 -20.00 -17.68
CA GLU A 398 11.33 -20.10 -16.76
C GLU A 398 10.87 -20.29 -15.29
N GLY A 399 9.73 -19.71 -14.93
CA GLY A 399 9.14 -19.86 -13.59
C GLY A 399 8.63 -21.27 -13.29
N GLU A 400 8.06 -21.97 -14.27
CA GLU A 400 7.56 -23.34 -14.11
C GLU A 400 8.70 -24.39 -13.98
N GLY A 401 9.90 -24.07 -14.47
CA GLY A 401 11.05 -24.99 -14.47
C GLY A 401 11.82 -25.11 -13.14
N HIS A 402 11.44 -24.36 -12.09
CA HIS A 402 12.12 -24.37 -10.78
C HIS A 402 11.34 -25.08 -9.65
N ASP A 403 10.11 -25.55 -9.92
CA ASP A 403 9.27 -26.31 -8.97
C ASP A 403 9.25 -27.84 -9.25
N GLY A 404 10.22 -28.34 -10.04
CA GLY A 404 10.36 -29.75 -10.43
C GLY A 404 11.28 -30.60 -9.57
#